data_AF-A0A7C1Q862-F1
#
_entry.id   AF-A0A7C1Q862-F1
#
_cell.length_a   1.000
_cell.length_b   1.000
_cell.length_c   1.000
_cell.angle_alpha   90.00
_cell.angle_beta   90.00
_cell.angle_gamma   90.00
#
_symmetry.space_group_name_H-M   'P 1'
#
loop_
_entity.id
_entity.type
_entity.pdbx_description
1 polymer ?
#
loop_
_entity_poly.entity_id
_entity_poly.type
_entity_poly.pdbx_seq_one_letter_code
_entity_poly.pdbx_strand_id
1 'polypeptide(L)'
;IIYRFQPHAAGEGIPSYIRGMRIHRGNLLFSVTFFKYWAALATLSTFGNGGVVGPLGRVSAGVMSFIGGKLNGFNIGFNRNDQHTAAICGLAAAVGAIFHTPLGGGIFAIEIIQRDKMAYKDLFPAILSSATAVFVCKAIGWDSFYQFTIIGEFMSFSKIGWLLLLSVLTGLAGGFYTYLYSFVTKVIKRKEGNVFVKVIAGSIVASFIAWAVNPELLGVSKNMITAVLAGDLPILTGRFGFISSISFILVVMLFCKLLCNCVTVGSGMSAGFTGPAAIAGMLLGSALACYLNIEFSSPTYYAFLAAGFSGMLASSMNVPLAAAVMTTEIFGLQYSFPAGLAAVIGFQIMRHSTIYDYALAGAGLTLDK
;
A
#
# COMPACT_ATOMS: atom_id res chain seq x y z
N ILE A 1 -13.05 0.33 19.90
CA ILE A 1 -11.73 0.98 20.07
C ILE A 1 -11.75 2.42 19.53
N ILE A 2 -11.84 2.60 18.21
CA ILE A 2 -11.78 3.91 17.55
C ILE A 2 -12.87 4.87 18.05
N TYR A 3 -14.13 4.44 18.10
CA TYR A 3 -15.26 5.30 18.49
C TYR A 3 -15.18 5.80 19.94
N ARG A 4 -14.72 4.97 20.88
CA ARG A 4 -14.80 5.25 22.32
C ARG A 4 -13.51 5.80 22.94
N PHE A 5 -12.34 5.38 22.45
CA PHE A 5 -11.07 5.68 23.11
C PHE A 5 -10.17 6.64 22.33
N GLN A 6 -10.01 6.43 21.02
CA GLN A 6 -9.10 7.24 20.22
C GLN A 6 -9.57 7.33 18.77
N PRO A 7 -10.35 8.36 18.41
CA PRO A 7 -10.87 8.55 17.05
C PRO A 7 -9.76 8.71 16.00
N HIS A 8 -8.61 9.27 16.38
CA HIS A 8 -7.47 9.47 15.48
C HIS A 8 -6.75 8.16 15.09
N ALA A 9 -7.07 7.04 15.73
CA ALA A 9 -6.60 5.72 15.32
C ALA A 9 -7.30 5.20 14.04
N ALA A 10 -8.42 5.82 13.64
CA ALA A 10 -9.20 5.41 12.47
C ALA A 10 -8.44 5.50 11.15
N GLY A 11 -8.91 4.75 10.16
CA GLY A 11 -8.44 4.84 8.78
C GLY A 11 -7.02 4.34 8.56
N GLU A 12 -6.42 4.84 7.50
CA GLU A 12 -5.19 4.33 6.90
C GLU A 12 -3.96 4.47 7.83
N GLY A 13 -3.62 5.69 8.26
CA GLY A 13 -2.48 5.94 9.17
C GLY A 13 -1.44 6.92 8.65
N ILE A 14 -1.03 6.78 7.40
CA ILE A 14 -0.11 7.67 6.68
C ILE A 14 -0.62 9.11 6.70
N PRO A 15 -1.92 9.44 6.51
CA PRO A 15 -2.40 10.81 6.70
C PRO A 15 -2.07 11.41 8.09
N SER A 16 -2.26 10.63 9.16
CA SER A 16 -1.91 11.05 10.53
C SER A 16 -0.40 11.19 10.70
N TYR A 17 0.37 10.31 10.07
CA TYR A 17 1.83 10.38 10.03
C TYR A 17 2.31 11.66 9.32
N ILE A 18 1.89 11.89 8.07
CA ILE A 18 2.24 13.09 7.28
C ILE A 18 1.91 14.36 8.06
N ARG A 19 0.72 14.45 8.67
CA ARG A 19 0.35 15.60 9.50
C ARG A 19 1.29 15.78 10.69
N GLY A 20 1.60 14.72 11.43
CA GLY A 20 2.51 14.78 12.57
C GLY A 20 3.94 15.15 12.19
N MET A 21 4.40 14.71 11.02
CA MET A 21 5.72 15.04 10.50
C MET A 21 5.80 16.50 10.06
N ARG A 22 4.80 17.01 9.33
CA ARG A 22 4.77 18.40 8.84
C ARG A 22 4.46 19.43 9.92
N ILE A 23 3.44 19.20 10.75
CA ILE A 23 2.97 20.19 11.73
C ILE A 23 3.73 20.06 13.05
N HIS A 24 3.92 18.83 13.54
CA HIS A 24 4.49 18.57 14.86
C HIS A 24 5.96 18.19 14.83
N ARG A 25 6.64 18.40 13.69
CA ARG A 25 8.07 18.09 13.46
C ARG A 25 8.47 16.72 13.97
N GLY A 26 7.62 15.71 13.70
CA GLY A 26 7.87 14.33 14.06
C GLY A 26 7.46 13.91 15.46
N ASN A 27 6.81 14.77 16.25
CA ASN A 27 6.19 14.37 17.50
C ASN A 27 4.81 13.70 17.24
N LEU A 28 4.77 12.39 17.43
CA LEU A 28 3.59 11.57 17.19
C LEU A 28 3.01 11.08 18.53
N LEU A 29 1.74 11.38 18.77
CA LEU A 29 1.05 10.97 20.01
C LEU A 29 1.08 9.44 20.19
N PHE A 30 1.67 8.98 21.30
CA PHE A 30 1.79 7.55 21.63
C PHE A 30 0.42 6.88 21.86
N SER A 31 -0.56 7.60 22.41
CA SER A 31 -1.94 7.10 22.53
C SER A 31 -2.51 6.67 21.17
N VAL A 32 -2.29 7.47 20.12
CA VAL A 32 -2.75 7.13 18.76
C VAL A 32 -2.02 5.89 18.25
N THR A 33 -0.72 5.78 18.49
CA THR A 33 0.09 4.61 18.17
C THR A 33 -0.47 3.33 18.80
N PHE A 34 -0.69 3.35 20.11
CA PHE A 34 -1.20 2.19 20.86
C PHE A 34 -2.58 1.74 20.37
N PHE A 35 -3.54 2.65 20.27
CA PHE A 35 -4.90 2.30 19.85
C PHE A 35 -4.98 1.93 18.37
N LYS A 36 -4.09 2.45 17.52
CA LYS A 36 -4.08 2.12 16.09
C LYS A 36 -3.60 0.70 15.83
N TYR A 37 -2.61 0.22 16.59
CA TYR A 37 -2.19 -1.19 16.52
C TYR A 37 -3.38 -2.12 16.76
N TRP A 38 -4.09 -1.93 17.88
CA TRP A 38 -5.25 -2.76 18.22
C TRP A 38 -6.42 -2.59 17.26
N ALA A 39 -6.67 -1.39 16.77
CA ALA A 39 -7.72 -1.15 15.78
C ALA A 39 -7.43 -1.83 14.43
N ALA A 40 -6.18 -1.79 13.98
CA ALA A 40 -5.75 -2.45 12.75
C ALA A 40 -5.76 -3.97 12.91
N LEU A 41 -5.27 -4.47 14.04
CA LEU A 41 -5.32 -5.89 14.38
C LEU A 41 -6.76 -6.39 14.33
N ALA A 42 -7.69 -5.71 15.00
CA ALA A 42 -9.10 -6.09 15.00
C ALA A 42 -9.73 -6.04 13.59
N THR A 43 -9.40 -5.02 12.79
CA THR A 43 -9.95 -4.88 11.42
C THR A 43 -9.46 -6.02 10.53
N LEU A 44 -8.15 -6.28 10.53
CA LEU A 44 -7.53 -7.24 9.62
C LEU A 44 -7.73 -8.69 10.08
N SER A 45 -7.80 -8.96 11.39
CA SER A 45 -8.07 -10.30 11.92
C SER A 45 -9.51 -10.75 11.66
N THR A 46 -10.46 -9.81 11.60
CA THR A 46 -11.84 -10.10 11.16
C THR A 46 -12.01 -9.98 9.64
N PHE A 47 -10.94 -10.17 8.87
CA PHE A 47 -10.95 -10.16 7.41
C PHE A 47 -11.39 -8.83 6.75
N GLY A 48 -11.29 -7.69 7.44
CA GLY A 48 -11.47 -6.39 6.81
C GLY A 48 -10.50 -6.19 5.64
N ASN A 49 -11.01 -5.82 4.47
CA ASN A 49 -10.18 -5.66 3.28
C ASN A 49 -9.27 -4.42 3.44
N GLY A 50 -7.95 -4.64 3.43
CA GLY A 50 -6.99 -3.56 3.51
C GLY A 50 -5.54 -4.02 3.58
N GLY A 51 -4.61 -3.07 3.60
CA GLY A 51 -3.18 -3.29 3.75
C GLY A 51 -2.68 -3.08 5.17
N VAL A 52 -1.51 -3.66 5.48
CA VAL A 52 -0.85 -3.47 6.79
C VAL A 52 0.09 -2.25 6.84
N VAL A 53 0.57 -1.79 5.67
CA VAL A 53 1.61 -0.76 5.54
C VAL A 53 1.26 0.54 6.24
N GLY A 54 0.05 1.07 6.00
CA GLY A 54 -0.38 2.33 6.61
C GLY A 54 -0.47 2.27 8.14
N PRO A 55 -1.25 1.31 8.68
CA PRO A 55 -1.38 1.19 10.12
C PRO A 55 -0.06 0.88 10.82
N LEU A 56 0.70 -0.12 10.35
CA LEU A 56 1.98 -0.49 10.96
C LEU A 56 3.02 0.59 10.77
N GLY A 57 3.06 1.24 9.61
CA GLY A 57 3.94 2.38 9.36
C GLY A 57 3.70 3.52 10.34
N ARG A 58 2.44 3.90 10.59
CA ARG A 58 2.10 4.92 11.59
C ARG A 58 2.41 4.45 13.02
N VAL A 59 2.24 3.16 13.32
CA VAL A 59 2.54 2.60 14.64
C VAL A 59 4.04 2.66 14.89
N SER A 60 4.85 2.09 14.00
CA SER A 60 6.31 2.04 14.14
C SER A 60 6.94 3.44 14.14
N ALA A 61 6.49 4.34 13.27
CA ALA A 61 6.89 5.75 13.32
C ALA A 61 6.57 6.39 14.67
N GLY A 62 5.39 6.08 15.24
CA GLY A 62 4.96 6.60 16.52
C GLY A 62 5.75 6.04 17.71
N VAL A 63 6.15 4.77 17.67
CA VAL A 63 7.03 4.17 18.69
C VAL A 63 8.39 4.85 18.65
N MET A 64 8.98 4.98 17.46
CA MET A 64 10.29 5.62 17.32
C MET A 64 10.27 7.11 17.67
N SER A 65 9.19 7.81 17.32
CA SER A 65 8.96 9.20 17.75
C SER A 65 8.91 9.33 19.27
N PHE A 66 8.24 8.40 19.97
CA PHE A 66 8.16 8.39 21.43
C PHE A 66 9.53 8.12 22.08
N ILE A 67 10.26 7.14 21.56
CA ILE A 67 11.63 6.83 22.01
C ILE A 67 12.54 8.03 21.80
N GLY A 68 12.53 8.63 20.60
CA GLY A 68 13.32 9.82 20.29
C GLY A 68 12.97 11.03 21.17
N GLY A 69 11.68 11.22 21.50
CA GLY A 69 11.23 12.25 22.42
C GLY A 69 11.76 12.05 23.85
N LYS A 70 11.81 10.79 24.32
CA LYS A 70 12.42 10.47 25.62
C LYS A 70 13.93 10.70 25.61
N LEU A 71 14.63 10.27 24.55
CA LEU A 71 16.08 10.43 24.40
C LEU A 71 16.51 11.91 24.37
N ASN A 72 15.70 12.78 23.76
CA ASN A 72 15.91 14.23 23.84
C ASN A 72 15.89 14.75 25.29
N GLY A 73 14.97 14.24 26.11
CA GLY A 73 14.87 14.60 27.53
C GLY A 73 16.08 14.17 28.39
N PHE A 74 16.90 13.23 27.93
CA PHE A 74 18.10 12.77 28.63
C PHE A 74 19.35 13.64 28.35
N ASN A 75 19.23 14.73 27.59
CA ASN A 75 20.32 15.68 27.31
C ASN A 75 21.55 15.07 26.58
N ILE A 76 21.36 13.97 25.85
CA ILE A 76 22.42 13.26 25.09
C ILE A 76 22.66 13.92 23.70
N GLY A 77 22.19 15.15 23.49
CA GLY A 77 22.31 15.87 22.21
C GLY A 77 21.30 15.42 21.13
N PHE A 78 20.31 14.60 21.48
CA PHE A 78 19.26 14.15 20.56
C PHE A 78 18.19 15.23 20.39
N ASN A 79 18.16 15.90 19.25
CA ASN A 79 17.31 17.06 19.02
C ASN A 79 15.96 16.69 18.37
N ARG A 80 15.09 17.69 18.19
CA ARG A 80 13.80 17.50 17.49
C ARG A 80 13.96 17.03 16.04
N ASN A 81 15.07 17.41 15.39
CA ASN A 81 15.39 16.91 14.05
C ASN A 81 15.66 15.40 14.07
N ASP A 82 16.35 14.90 15.10
CA ASP A 82 16.63 13.47 15.24
C ASP A 82 15.37 12.69 15.60
N GLN A 83 14.45 13.29 16.38
CA GLN A 83 13.12 12.71 16.62
C GLN A 83 12.31 12.59 15.33
N HIS A 84 12.39 13.60 14.45
CA HIS A 84 11.79 13.55 13.12
C HIS A 84 12.40 12.43 12.29
N THR A 85 13.72 12.35 12.18
CA THR A 85 14.41 11.27 11.46
C THR A 85 14.08 9.89 12.06
N ALA A 86 14.00 9.76 13.38
CA ALA A 86 13.61 8.51 14.04
C ALA A 86 12.20 8.05 13.66
N ALA A 87 11.25 8.98 13.55
CA ALA A 87 9.90 8.66 13.08
C ALA A 87 9.91 8.14 11.61
N ILE A 88 10.75 8.73 10.75
CA ILE A 88 10.98 8.23 9.37
C ILE A 88 11.57 6.82 9.41
N CYS A 89 12.60 6.59 10.22
CA CYS A 89 13.19 5.27 10.40
C CYS A 89 12.16 4.23 10.86
N GLY A 90 11.24 4.60 11.76
CA GLY A 90 10.16 3.72 12.19
C GLY A 90 9.22 3.31 11.04
N LEU A 91 8.83 4.26 10.18
CA LEU A 91 8.05 3.94 8.98
C LEU A 91 8.86 3.06 8.01
N ALA A 92 10.13 3.41 7.75
CA ALA A 92 11.02 2.68 6.86
C ALA A 92 11.22 1.23 7.31
N ALA A 93 11.46 1.01 8.61
CA ALA A 93 11.58 -0.32 9.21
C ALA A 93 10.33 -1.16 9.00
N ALA A 94 9.14 -0.59 9.22
CA ALA A 94 7.88 -1.31 9.01
C ALA A 94 7.70 -1.71 7.54
N VAL A 95 7.94 -0.78 6.63
CA VAL A 95 7.77 -1.02 5.19
C VAL A 95 8.80 -2.04 4.70
N GLY A 96 10.06 -1.90 5.10
CA GLY A 96 11.13 -2.86 4.82
C GLY A 96 10.77 -4.26 5.30
N ALA A 97 10.34 -4.40 6.57
CA ALA A 97 9.91 -5.68 7.13
C ALA A 97 8.74 -6.32 6.38
N ILE A 98 7.75 -5.53 5.94
CA ILE A 98 6.56 -6.06 5.26
C ILE A 98 6.88 -6.63 3.88
N PHE A 99 7.68 -5.91 3.10
CA PHE A 99 7.96 -6.26 1.70
C PHE A 99 9.30 -6.98 1.48
N HIS A 100 10.17 -7.01 2.49
CA HIS A 100 11.59 -7.39 2.37
C HIS A 100 12.37 -6.51 1.37
N THR A 101 12.00 -5.23 1.27
CA THR A 101 12.58 -4.26 0.35
C THR A 101 13.35 -3.19 1.14
N PRO A 102 14.63 -3.42 1.49
CA PRO A 102 15.37 -2.48 2.33
C PRO A 102 15.50 -1.10 1.68
N LEU A 103 15.90 -1.02 0.40
CA LEU A 103 16.02 0.25 -0.31
C LEU A 103 14.66 0.88 -0.57
N GLY A 104 13.72 0.09 -1.08
CA GLY A 104 12.37 0.54 -1.38
C GLY A 104 11.64 1.10 -0.16
N GLY A 105 11.77 0.43 0.99
CA GLY A 105 11.16 0.86 2.25
C GLY A 105 11.73 2.17 2.81
N GLY A 106 13.05 2.35 2.70
CA GLY A 106 13.71 3.61 3.09
C GLY A 106 13.28 4.79 2.21
N ILE A 107 13.26 4.58 0.89
CA ILE A 107 12.84 5.61 -0.08
C ILE A 107 11.35 5.95 0.12
N PHE A 108 10.50 4.95 0.29
CA PHE A 108 9.05 5.14 0.52
C PHE A 108 8.77 6.04 1.73
N ALA A 109 9.48 5.81 2.84
CA ALA A 109 9.26 6.54 4.07
C ALA A 109 9.50 8.05 3.95
N ILE A 110 10.34 8.46 2.99
CA ILE A 110 10.70 9.86 2.74
C ILE A 110 9.91 10.45 1.60
N GLU A 111 9.78 9.73 0.49
CA GLU A 111 9.05 10.18 -0.70
C GLU A 111 7.60 10.55 -0.35
N ILE A 112 6.98 9.79 0.56
CA ILE A 112 5.60 10.04 1.01
C ILE A 112 5.42 11.35 1.80
N ILE A 113 6.46 11.85 2.46
CA ILE A 113 6.41 13.12 3.22
C ILE A 113 6.94 14.28 2.38
N GLN A 114 8.15 14.11 1.85
CA GLN A 114 9.00 15.17 1.32
C GLN A 114 8.85 15.33 -0.19
N ARG A 115 8.21 14.37 -0.89
CA ARG A 115 8.03 14.35 -2.35
C ARG A 115 9.34 14.70 -3.07
N ASP A 116 9.45 15.92 -3.60
CA ASP A 116 10.57 16.45 -4.37
C ASP A 116 11.79 16.87 -3.53
N LYS A 117 11.66 17.03 -2.20
CA LYS A 117 12.71 17.56 -1.32
C LYS A 117 13.36 16.50 -0.43
N MET A 118 13.74 15.34 -0.99
CA MET A 118 14.35 14.26 -0.20
C MET A 118 15.73 14.67 0.34
N ALA A 119 15.86 14.76 1.66
CA ALA A 119 17.12 15.08 2.30
C ALA A 119 17.95 13.82 2.62
N TYR A 120 19.23 13.78 2.20
CA TYR A 120 20.12 12.64 2.48
C TYR A 120 20.29 12.34 3.96
N LYS A 121 20.22 13.36 4.82
CA LYS A 121 20.25 13.21 6.29
C LYS A 121 19.14 12.31 6.83
N ASP A 122 18.01 12.23 6.14
CA ASP A 122 16.89 11.36 6.51
C ASP A 122 16.94 10.04 5.73
N LEU A 123 17.42 10.07 4.47
CA LEU A 123 17.46 8.91 3.56
C LEU A 123 18.37 7.79 4.02
N PHE A 124 19.61 8.08 4.35
CA PHE A 124 20.55 7.03 4.74
C PHE A 124 20.12 6.35 6.05
N PRO A 125 19.72 7.07 7.12
CA PRO A 125 19.17 6.43 8.32
C PRO A 125 17.92 5.60 8.04
N ALA A 126 17.01 6.07 7.18
CA ALA A 126 15.79 5.34 6.83
C ALA A 126 16.11 4.02 6.12
N ILE A 127 17.02 4.04 5.14
CA ILE A 127 17.47 2.84 4.43
C ILE A 127 18.16 1.86 5.40
N LEU A 128 19.04 2.36 6.28
CA LEU A 128 19.70 1.52 7.29
C LEU A 128 18.68 0.87 8.23
N SER A 129 17.69 1.65 8.70
CA SER A 129 16.62 1.14 9.58
C SER A 129 15.72 0.11 8.87
N SER A 130 15.47 0.30 7.57
CA SER A 130 14.74 -0.65 6.74
C SER A 130 15.55 -1.94 6.56
N ALA A 131 16.85 -1.83 6.27
CA ALA A 131 17.75 -2.97 6.11
C ALA A 131 17.93 -3.79 7.39
N THR A 132 18.07 -3.14 8.54
CA THR A 132 18.14 -3.85 9.83
C THR A 132 16.84 -4.58 10.14
N ALA A 133 15.69 -3.97 9.87
CA ALA A 133 14.39 -4.63 10.03
C ALA A 133 14.27 -5.87 9.13
N VAL A 134 14.67 -5.79 7.86
CA VAL A 134 14.67 -6.95 6.94
C VAL A 134 15.63 -8.04 7.43
N PHE A 135 16.82 -7.67 7.88
CA PHE A 135 17.79 -8.61 8.43
C PHE A 135 17.21 -9.36 9.64
N VAL A 136 16.61 -8.64 10.59
CA VAL A 136 15.98 -9.23 11.78
C VAL A 136 14.84 -10.16 11.38
N CYS A 137 13.95 -9.76 10.45
CA CYS A 137 12.86 -10.62 9.96
C CYS A 137 13.38 -11.93 9.38
N LYS A 138 14.43 -11.88 8.55
CA LYS A 138 15.06 -13.08 8.00
C LYS A 138 15.72 -13.93 9.07
N ALA A 139 16.39 -13.33 10.05
CA ALA A 139 17.07 -14.03 11.13
C ALA A 139 16.10 -14.81 12.03
N ILE A 140 14.88 -14.32 12.23
CA ILE A 140 13.83 -14.99 13.01
C ILE A 140 12.93 -15.92 12.17
N GLY A 141 13.22 -16.08 10.87
CA GLY A 141 12.44 -16.93 9.97
C GLY A 141 11.07 -16.37 9.57
N TRP A 142 10.91 -15.05 9.59
CA TRP A 142 9.70 -14.41 9.04
C TRP A 142 9.88 -14.13 7.55
N ASP A 143 8.93 -14.65 6.77
CA ASP A 143 8.91 -14.49 5.31
C ASP A 143 8.21 -13.20 4.87
N SER A 144 8.60 -12.73 3.67
CA SER A 144 7.92 -11.62 2.99
C SER A 144 6.49 -11.98 2.60
N PHE A 145 5.63 -10.97 2.50
CA PHE A 145 4.31 -11.10 1.87
C PHE A 145 4.38 -11.52 0.40
N TYR A 146 5.45 -11.16 -0.29
CA TYR A 146 5.67 -11.44 -1.70
C TYR A 146 6.83 -12.43 -1.82
N GLN A 147 6.50 -13.70 -1.99
CA GLN A 147 7.48 -14.75 -2.24
C GLN A 147 7.55 -14.96 -3.75
N PHE A 148 8.66 -14.54 -4.33
CA PHE A 148 8.92 -14.67 -5.76
C PHE A 148 10.31 -15.27 -5.98
N THR A 149 10.37 -16.23 -6.89
CA THR A 149 11.64 -16.79 -7.36
C THR A 149 11.96 -16.18 -8.71
N ILE A 150 13.17 -15.64 -8.85
CA ILE A 150 13.61 -14.99 -10.09
C ILE A 150 13.63 -16.02 -11.22
N ILE A 151 12.88 -15.74 -12.29
CA ILE A 151 12.75 -16.63 -13.46
C ILE A 151 13.08 -15.83 -14.71
N GLY A 152 14.26 -16.08 -15.29
CA GLY A 152 14.67 -15.64 -16.63
C GLY A 152 14.70 -14.13 -16.88
N GLU A 153 15.40 -13.71 -17.94
CA GLU A 153 15.47 -12.30 -18.32
C GLU A 153 14.29 -11.90 -19.22
N PHE A 154 13.63 -10.80 -18.88
CA PHE A 154 12.66 -10.16 -19.77
C PHE A 154 13.35 -9.11 -20.63
N MET A 155 13.53 -9.40 -21.93
CA MET A 155 13.85 -8.41 -22.95
C MET A 155 13.16 -8.79 -24.27
N SER A 156 11.86 -8.52 -24.38
CA SER A 156 11.12 -8.67 -25.65
C SER A 156 10.64 -7.33 -26.17
N PHE A 157 11.29 -6.83 -27.23
CA PHE A 157 10.90 -5.58 -27.88
C PHE A 157 9.44 -5.59 -28.36
N SER A 158 8.95 -6.77 -28.78
CA SER A 158 7.58 -6.97 -29.25
C SER A 158 6.49 -6.66 -28.20
N LYS A 159 6.83 -6.74 -26.90
CA LYS A 159 5.88 -6.54 -25.80
C LYS A 159 5.97 -5.16 -25.15
N ILE A 160 6.90 -4.31 -25.59
CA ILE A 160 7.08 -2.95 -25.03
C ILE A 160 5.82 -2.10 -25.24
N GLY A 161 5.17 -2.16 -26.41
CA GLY A 161 3.93 -1.41 -26.66
C GLY A 161 2.82 -1.77 -25.68
N TRP A 162 2.71 -3.05 -25.31
CA TRP A 162 1.75 -3.53 -24.32
C TRP A 162 2.11 -3.13 -22.89
N LEU A 163 3.40 -3.07 -22.55
CA LEU A 163 3.86 -2.53 -21.27
C LEU A 163 3.58 -1.03 -21.14
N LEU A 164 3.73 -0.25 -22.21
CA LEU A 164 3.34 1.16 -22.24
C LEU A 164 1.83 1.31 -22.01
N LEU A 165 1.02 0.51 -22.71
CA LEU A 165 -0.43 0.50 -22.50
C LEU A 165 -0.78 0.15 -21.05
N LEU A 166 -0.18 -0.90 -20.49
CA LEU A 166 -0.38 -1.29 -19.10
C LEU A 166 -0.01 -0.17 -18.13
N SER A 167 1.10 0.51 -18.38
CA SER A 167 1.56 1.63 -17.56
C SER A 167 0.53 2.77 -17.56
N VAL A 168 -0.07 3.08 -18.71
CA VAL A 168 -1.17 4.06 -18.80
C VAL A 168 -2.40 3.57 -18.04
N LEU A 169 -2.79 2.30 -18.22
CA LEU A 169 -3.95 1.72 -17.54
C LEU A 169 -3.80 1.72 -16.02
N THR A 170 -2.60 1.40 -15.49
CA THR A 170 -2.34 1.48 -14.04
C THR A 170 -2.43 2.92 -13.52
N GLY A 171 -1.98 3.91 -14.31
CA GLY A 171 -2.15 5.33 -14.00
C GLY A 171 -3.62 5.72 -13.86
N LEU A 172 -4.44 5.33 -14.84
CA LEU A 172 -5.89 5.57 -14.82
C LEU A 172 -6.58 4.81 -13.67
N ALA A 173 -6.18 3.57 -13.40
CA ALA A 173 -6.71 2.78 -12.29
C ALA A 173 -6.38 3.39 -10.93
N GLY A 174 -5.17 3.96 -10.75
CA GLY A 174 -4.80 4.68 -9.53
C GLY A 174 -5.61 5.96 -9.34
N GLY A 175 -5.90 6.67 -10.43
CA GLY A 175 -6.81 7.82 -10.44
C GLY A 175 -8.24 7.44 -10.08
N PHE A 176 -8.75 6.37 -10.69
CA PHE A 176 -10.06 5.82 -10.37
C PHE A 176 -10.15 5.40 -8.90
N TYR A 177 -9.11 4.76 -8.35
CA TYR A 177 -9.07 4.37 -6.95
C TYR A 177 -9.14 5.57 -6.00
N THR A 178 -8.41 6.63 -6.32
CA THR A 178 -8.43 7.90 -5.58
C THR A 178 -9.82 8.55 -5.61
N TYR A 179 -10.43 8.60 -6.80
CA TYR A 179 -11.79 9.10 -6.98
C TYR A 179 -12.81 8.25 -6.21
N LEU A 180 -12.72 6.93 -6.30
CA LEU A 180 -13.63 5.98 -5.65
C LEU A 180 -13.59 6.16 -4.13
N TYR A 181 -12.41 6.29 -3.54
CA TYR A 181 -12.27 6.55 -2.11
C TYR A 181 -12.91 7.89 -1.69
N SER A 182 -12.70 8.95 -2.49
CA SER A 182 -13.33 10.26 -2.28
C SER A 182 -14.86 10.18 -2.35
N PHE A 183 -15.39 9.44 -3.32
CA PHE A 183 -16.82 9.22 -3.48
C PHE A 183 -17.41 8.45 -2.29
N VAL A 184 -16.81 7.31 -1.92
CA VAL A 184 -17.29 6.46 -0.82
C VAL A 184 -17.28 7.21 0.52
N THR A 185 -16.22 7.98 0.80
CA THR A 185 -16.15 8.77 2.04
C THR A 185 -17.20 9.88 2.12
N LYS A 186 -17.60 10.47 0.98
CA LYS A 186 -18.71 11.42 0.90
C LYS A 186 -20.06 10.73 1.11
N VAL A 187 -20.31 9.60 0.45
CA VAL A 187 -21.57 8.84 0.57
C VAL A 187 -21.78 8.34 1.99
N ILE A 188 -20.76 7.76 2.60
CA ILE A 188 -20.80 7.27 3.99
C ILE A 188 -20.82 8.45 4.98
N LYS A 189 -20.63 9.69 4.51
CA LYS A 189 -20.52 10.92 5.32
C LYS A 189 -19.60 10.72 6.51
N ARG A 190 -18.37 10.25 6.27
CA ARG A 190 -17.47 9.70 7.31
C ARG A 190 -17.41 10.49 8.64
N LYS A 191 -17.59 11.81 8.60
CA LYS A 191 -17.54 12.73 9.75
C LYS A 191 -18.83 12.81 10.60
N GLU A 192 -19.98 12.38 10.09
CA GLU A 192 -21.29 12.61 10.72
C GLU A 192 -21.92 11.32 11.26
N GLY A 193 -22.73 11.38 12.32
CA GLY A 193 -23.50 10.23 12.80
C GLY A 193 -22.68 9.11 13.45
N ASN A 194 -23.31 7.95 13.66
CA ASN A 194 -22.71 6.88 14.46
C ASN A 194 -21.73 6.02 13.65
N VAL A 195 -20.44 6.13 13.98
CA VAL A 195 -19.34 5.36 13.35
C VAL A 195 -19.58 3.85 13.46
N PHE A 196 -20.17 3.37 14.56
CA PHE A 196 -20.40 1.94 14.77
C PHE A 196 -21.33 1.34 13.70
N VAL A 197 -22.43 2.04 13.39
CA VAL A 197 -23.40 1.60 12.37
C VAL A 197 -22.74 1.54 10.99
N LYS A 198 -21.89 2.53 10.68
CA LYS A 198 -21.18 2.59 9.40
C LYS A 198 -20.16 1.47 9.25
N VAL A 199 -19.42 1.17 10.32
CA VAL A 199 -18.48 0.05 10.33
C VAL A 199 -19.22 -1.26 10.03
N ILE A 200 -20.35 -1.51 10.70
CA ILE A 200 -21.17 -2.72 10.45
C ILE A 200 -21.68 -2.75 9.00
N ALA A 201 -22.29 -1.66 8.54
CA ALA A 201 -22.82 -1.58 7.17
C ALA A 201 -21.71 -1.78 6.12
N GLY A 202 -20.56 -1.15 6.32
CA GLY A 202 -19.40 -1.28 5.45
C GLY A 202 -18.83 -2.70 5.44
N SER A 203 -18.76 -3.37 6.59
CA SER A 203 -18.36 -4.77 6.68
C SER A 203 -19.33 -5.68 5.94
N ILE A 204 -20.65 -5.51 6.11
CA ILE A 204 -21.66 -6.31 5.39
C ILE A 204 -21.50 -6.15 3.88
N VAL A 205 -21.37 -4.92 3.39
CA VAL A 205 -21.19 -4.64 1.96
C VAL A 205 -19.91 -5.27 1.42
N ALA A 206 -18.77 -5.07 2.11
CA ALA A 206 -17.49 -5.62 1.67
C ALA A 206 -17.48 -7.16 1.70
N SER A 207 -18.07 -7.77 2.73
CA SER A 207 -18.20 -9.22 2.85
C SER A 207 -19.13 -9.80 1.79
N PHE A 208 -20.23 -9.13 1.45
CA PHE A 208 -21.15 -9.57 0.40
C PHE A 208 -20.48 -9.54 -0.98
N ILE A 209 -19.77 -8.46 -1.31
CA ILE A 209 -19.03 -8.34 -2.58
C ILE A 209 -17.97 -9.44 -2.69
N ALA A 210 -17.18 -9.65 -1.64
CA ALA A 210 -16.17 -10.71 -1.64
C ALA A 210 -16.78 -12.10 -1.70
N TRP A 211 -17.88 -12.35 -0.99
CA TRP A 211 -18.61 -13.62 -1.07
C TRP A 211 -19.15 -13.89 -2.48
N ALA A 212 -19.64 -12.87 -3.18
CA ALA A 212 -20.18 -13.01 -4.54
C ALA A 212 -19.07 -13.27 -5.58
N VAL A 213 -17.91 -12.63 -5.43
CA VAL A 213 -16.83 -12.66 -6.43
C VAL A 213 -15.74 -13.66 -6.06
N ASN A 214 -15.04 -13.40 -4.96
CA ASN A 214 -13.97 -14.23 -4.46
C ASN A 214 -13.64 -13.86 -3.00
N PRO A 215 -13.79 -14.81 -2.05
CA PRO A 215 -13.45 -14.58 -0.64
C PRO A 215 -12.01 -14.14 -0.42
N GLU A 216 -11.08 -14.54 -1.30
CA GLU A 216 -9.65 -14.22 -1.19
C GLU A 216 -9.33 -12.73 -1.40
N LEU A 217 -10.33 -11.91 -1.77
CA LEU A 217 -10.22 -10.45 -1.81
C LEU A 217 -10.29 -9.80 -0.42
N LEU A 218 -10.71 -10.53 0.62
CA LEU A 218 -10.76 -10.03 2.00
C LEU A 218 -9.40 -10.07 2.69
N GLY A 219 -9.30 -9.33 3.81
CA GLY A 219 -8.05 -9.17 4.54
C GLY A 219 -6.93 -8.55 3.70
N VAL A 220 -5.71 -9.02 3.95
CA VAL A 220 -4.50 -8.61 3.23
C VAL A 220 -4.32 -9.38 1.90
N SER A 221 -5.19 -10.37 1.62
CA SER A 221 -5.20 -11.15 0.37
C SER A 221 -3.89 -11.88 0.05
N LYS A 222 -3.29 -12.52 1.07
CA LYS A 222 -2.05 -13.31 0.90
C LYS A 222 -2.22 -14.43 -0.14
N ASN A 223 -3.33 -15.17 -0.07
CA ASN A 223 -3.61 -16.25 -1.02
C ASN A 223 -3.81 -15.74 -2.46
N MET A 224 -4.41 -14.55 -2.63
CA MET A 224 -4.54 -13.94 -3.95
C MET A 224 -3.16 -13.54 -4.51
N ILE A 225 -2.28 -13.00 -3.68
CA ILE A 225 -0.91 -12.65 -4.09
C ILE A 225 -0.19 -13.93 -4.57
N THR A 226 -0.22 -15.00 -3.77
CA THR A 226 0.41 -16.27 -4.14
C THR A 226 -0.22 -16.88 -5.38
N ALA A 227 -1.55 -16.81 -5.53
CA ALA A 227 -2.26 -17.31 -6.70
C ALA A 227 -1.89 -16.55 -7.99
N VAL A 228 -1.79 -15.22 -7.94
CA VAL A 228 -1.38 -14.41 -9.10
C VAL A 228 0.07 -14.71 -9.49
N LEU A 229 0.95 -14.90 -8.52
CA LEU A 229 2.37 -15.22 -8.77
C LEU A 229 2.57 -16.66 -9.29
N ALA A 230 1.80 -17.62 -8.78
CA ALA A 230 1.90 -19.04 -9.16
C ALA A 230 1.05 -19.41 -10.38
N GLY A 231 0.09 -18.57 -10.79
CA GLY A 231 -0.87 -18.88 -11.83
C GLY A 231 -1.97 -19.87 -11.39
N ASP A 232 -2.38 -19.83 -10.12
CA ASP A 232 -3.38 -20.74 -9.54
C ASP A 232 -4.80 -20.41 -10.04
N LEU A 233 -5.19 -21.03 -11.16
CA LEU A 233 -6.47 -20.80 -11.84
C LEU A 233 -7.72 -21.00 -10.95
N PRO A 234 -7.83 -22.05 -10.11
CA PRO A 234 -8.92 -22.19 -9.16
C PRO A 234 -9.16 -20.94 -8.30
N ILE A 235 -8.10 -20.34 -7.77
CA ILE A 235 -8.22 -19.11 -6.97
C ILE A 235 -8.52 -17.91 -7.87
N LEU A 236 -7.86 -17.79 -9.02
CA LEU A 236 -8.00 -16.63 -9.92
C LEU A 236 -9.37 -16.56 -10.62
N THR A 237 -10.06 -17.69 -10.76
CA THR A 237 -11.43 -17.76 -11.33
C THR A 237 -12.51 -17.44 -10.28
N GLY A 238 -12.20 -17.61 -8.99
CA GLY A 238 -13.13 -17.34 -7.89
C GLY A 238 -14.44 -18.11 -8.08
N ARG A 239 -15.58 -17.44 -7.81
CA ARG A 239 -16.91 -18.06 -7.97
C ARG A 239 -17.47 -18.05 -9.39
N PHE A 240 -16.83 -17.33 -10.31
CA PHE A 240 -17.23 -17.31 -11.71
C PHE A 240 -16.84 -18.60 -12.45
N GLY A 241 -15.88 -19.36 -11.90
CA GLY A 241 -15.35 -20.56 -12.55
C GLY A 241 -14.80 -20.24 -13.95
N PHE A 242 -15.01 -21.15 -14.90
CA PHE A 242 -14.57 -20.99 -16.30
C PHE A 242 -15.67 -20.46 -17.22
N ILE A 243 -16.72 -19.83 -16.67
CA ILE A 243 -17.87 -19.34 -17.45
C ILE A 243 -17.48 -18.13 -18.32
N SER A 244 -16.49 -17.37 -17.88
CA SER A 244 -16.04 -16.12 -18.52
C SER A 244 -14.52 -16.15 -18.76
N SER A 245 -14.02 -15.32 -19.69
CA SER A 245 -12.59 -15.16 -19.90
C SER A 245 -11.87 -14.73 -18.62
N ILE A 246 -10.75 -15.36 -18.30
CA ILE A 246 -9.97 -15.08 -17.07
C ILE A 246 -9.59 -13.60 -16.95
N SER A 247 -9.22 -12.95 -18.07
CA SER A 247 -8.91 -11.52 -18.10
C SER A 247 -10.06 -10.66 -17.60
N PHE A 248 -11.30 -10.98 -18.00
CA PHE A 248 -12.48 -10.25 -17.55
C PHE A 248 -12.71 -10.44 -16.05
N ILE A 249 -12.58 -11.68 -15.56
CA ILE A 249 -12.72 -12.00 -14.14
C ILE A 249 -11.70 -11.22 -13.29
N LEU A 250 -10.44 -11.18 -13.72
CA LEU A 250 -9.36 -10.46 -13.01
C LEU A 250 -9.62 -8.94 -12.96
N VAL A 251 -10.17 -8.36 -14.03
CA VAL A 251 -10.60 -6.95 -14.04
C VAL A 251 -11.77 -6.70 -13.07
N VAL A 252 -12.75 -7.60 -13.01
CA VAL A 252 -13.84 -7.52 -12.00
C VAL A 252 -13.28 -7.61 -10.59
N MET A 253 -12.37 -8.55 -10.33
CA MET A 253 -11.71 -8.70 -9.03
C MET A 253 -10.92 -7.45 -8.62
N LEU A 254 -10.24 -6.80 -9.56
CA LEU A 254 -9.56 -5.52 -9.34
C LEU A 254 -10.55 -4.46 -8.83
N PHE A 255 -11.66 -4.25 -9.53
CA PHE A 255 -12.65 -3.24 -9.13
C PHE A 255 -13.26 -3.56 -7.76
N CYS A 256 -13.61 -4.82 -7.52
CA CYS A 256 -14.13 -5.28 -6.24
C CYS A 256 -13.11 -5.09 -5.11
N LYS A 257 -11.81 -5.39 -5.34
CA LYS A 257 -10.74 -5.21 -4.35
C LYS A 257 -10.64 -3.75 -3.92
N LEU A 258 -10.62 -2.83 -4.88
CA LEU A 258 -10.54 -1.38 -4.63
C LEU A 258 -11.79 -0.89 -3.89
N LEU A 259 -12.98 -1.26 -4.35
CA LEU A 259 -14.25 -0.87 -3.74
C LEU A 259 -14.35 -1.35 -2.29
N CYS A 260 -14.08 -2.64 -2.03
CA CYS A 260 -14.12 -3.20 -0.69
C CYS A 260 -13.12 -2.49 0.26
N ASN A 261 -11.93 -2.13 -0.22
CA ASN A 261 -10.99 -1.35 0.60
C ASN A 261 -11.53 0.07 0.86
N CYS A 262 -12.05 0.76 -0.17
CA CYS A 262 -12.65 2.08 0.00
C CYS A 262 -13.80 2.07 1.00
N VAL A 263 -14.66 1.06 0.97
CA VAL A 263 -15.76 0.87 1.94
C VAL A 263 -15.20 0.58 3.33
N THR A 264 -14.20 -0.29 3.45
CA THR A 264 -13.57 -0.66 4.73
C THR A 264 -12.98 0.57 5.42
N VAL A 265 -12.08 1.29 4.74
CA VAL A 265 -11.41 2.46 5.29
C VAL A 265 -12.35 3.67 5.37
N GLY A 266 -13.25 3.82 4.40
CA GLY A 266 -14.23 4.92 4.34
C GLY A 266 -15.27 4.86 5.45
N SER A 267 -15.61 3.66 5.93
CA SER A 267 -16.48 3.44 7.09
C SER A 267 -15.81 3.76 8.43
N GLY A 268 -14.50 4.00 8.43
CA GLY A 268 -13.73 4.36 9.62
C GLY A 268 -12.93 3.22 10.25
N MET A 269 -12.89 2.03 9.64
CA MET A 269 -12.00 0.94 10.08
C MET A 269 -10.54 1.29 9.84
N SER A 270 -9.61 0.60 10.52
CA SER A 270 -8.18 0.88 10.43
C SER A 270 -7.49 -0.09 9.48
N ALA A 271 -7.32 0.31 8.21
CA ALA A 271 -6.68 -0.52 7.19
C ALA A 271 -5.95 0.35 6.14
N GLY A 272 -4.86 -0.19 5.58
CA GLY A 272 -3.96 0.50 4.65
C GLY A 272 -4.41 0.48 3.19
N PHE A 273 -3.91 1.41 2.37
CA PHE A 273 -4.19 1.43 0.92
C PHE A 273 -3.18 0.62 0.10
N THR A 274 -1.95 0.43 0.61
CA THR A 274 -0.81 -0.07 -0.19
C THR A 274 -0.99 -1.49 -0.66
N GLY A 275 -1.43 -2.40 0.21
CA GLY A 275 -1.69 -3.80 -0.17
C GLY A 275 -2.75 -3.92 -1.28
N PRO A 276 -3.95 -3.34 -1.11
CA PRO A 276 -4.99 -3.38 -2.14
C PRO A 276 -4.59 -2.69 -3.45
N ALA A 277 -3.82 -1.61 -3.40
CA ALA A 277 -3.27 -0.98 -4.60
C ALA A 277 -2.27 -1.91 -5.33
N ALA A 278 -1.32 -2.50 -4.60
CA ALA A 278 -0.35 -3.45 -5.15
C ALA A 278 -1.04 -4.64 -5.83
N ILE A 279 -2.01 -5.27 -5.14
CA ILE A 279 -2.77 -6.41 -5.69
C ILE A 279 -3.60 -6.00 -6.89
N ALA A 280 -4.31 -4.86 -6.83
CA ALA A 280 -5.06 -4.36 -7.97
C ALA A 280 -4.16 -4.14 -9.19
N GLY A 281 -2.95 -3.61 -8.99
CA GLY A 281 -1.94 -3.48 -10.04
C GLY A 281 -1.54 -4.82 -10.64
N MET A 282 -1.22 -5.81 -9.79
CA MET A 282 -0.90 -7.16 -10.26
C MET A 282 -2.07 -7.85 -10.98
N LEU A 283 -3.31 -7.67 -10.52
CA LEU A 283 -4.50 -8.18 -11.19
C LEU A 283 -4.68 -7.55 -12.58
N LEU A 284 -4.40 -6.26 -12.73
CA LEU A 284 -4.44 -5.58 -14.04
C LEU A 284 -3.35 -6.11 -14.99
N GLY A 285 -2.13 -6.28 -14.47
CA GLY A 285 -1.02 -6.87 -15.22
C GLY A 285 -1.32 -8.30 -15.67
N SER A 286 -1.84 -9.12 -14.76
CA SER A 286 -2.27 -10.50 -15.02
C SER A 286 -3.40 -10.54 -16.06
N ALA A 287 -4.42 -9.68 -15.92
CA ALA A 287 -5.54 -9.61 -16.85
C ALA A 287 -5.09 -9.31 -18.30
N LEU A 288 -4.20 -8.33 -18.46
CA LEU A 288 -3.65 -7.98 -19.77
C LEU A 288 -2.73 -9.09 -20.30
N ALA A 289 -1.94 -9.72 -19.45
CA ALA A 289 -1.10 -10.85 -19.86
C ALA A 289 -1.93 -12.03 -20.37
N CYS A 290 -3.00 -12.39 -19.64
CA CYS A 290 -3.94 -13.42 -20.09
C CYS A 290 -4.68 -13.04 -21.37
N TYR A 291 -5.00 -11.75 -21.57
CA TYR A 291 -5.66 -11.28 -22.79
C TYR A 291 -4.76 -11.46 -24.01
N LEU A 292 -3.45 -11.34 -23.82
CA LEU A 292 -2.43 -11.56 -24.84
C LEU A 292 -1.98 -13.03 -24.96
N ASN A 293 -2.65 -13.96 -24.26
CA ASN A 293 -2.29 -15.37 -24.17
C ASN A 293 -0.83 -15.60 -23.73
N ILE A 294 -0.32 -14.76 -22.84
CA ILE A 294 0.99 -14.96 -22.23
C ILE A 294 0.86 -16.05 -21.17
N GLU A 295 1.71 -17.06 -21.25
CA GLU A 295 1.72 -18.19 -20.32
C GLU A 295 2.01 -17.73 -18.88
N PHE A 296 1.27 -18.29 -17.92
CA PHE A 296 1.55 -18.10 -16.50
C PHE A 296 2.97 -18.54 -16.17
N SER A 297 3.59 -17.89 -15.19
CA SER A 297 4.96 -18.19 -14.75
C SER A 297 6.06 -17.97 -15.81
N SER A 298 5.73 -17.39 -16.97
CA SER A 298 6.73 -16.94 -17.92
C SER A 298 7.41 -15.64 -17.45
N PRO A 299 8.67 -15.36 -17.87
CA PRO A 299 9.32 -14.08 -17.58
C PRO A 299 8.49 -12.87 -18.06
N THR A 300 7.79 -13.02 -19.19
CA THR A 300 6.93 -11.95 -19.71
C THR A 300 5.73 -11.70 -18.80
N TYR A 301 5.10 -12.74 -18.24
CA TYR A 301 4.00 -12.58 -17.30
C TYR A 301 4.44 -11.80 -16.05
N TYR A 302 5.61 -12.12 -15.49
CA TYR A 302 6.15 -11.41 -14.33
C TYR A 302 6.53 -9.95 -14.62
N ALA A 303 6.97 -9.63 -15.84
CA ALA A 303 7.18 -8.25 -16.26
C ALA A 303 5.87 -7.44 -16.23
N PHE A 304 4.75 -8.03 -16.62
CA PHE A 304 3.42 -7.39 -16.55
C PHE A 304 2.95 -7.25 -15.10
N LEU A 305 3.18 -8.24 -14.24
CA LEU A 305 2.88 -8.12 -12.81
C LEU A 305 3.70 -7.01 -12.15
N ALA A 306 5.00 -6.94 -12.43
CA ALA A 306 5.90 -5.90 -11.91
C ALA A 306 5.48 -4.50 -12.37
N ALA A 307 5.20 -4.32 -13.66
CA ALA A 307 4.67 -3.06 -14.20
C ALA A 307 3.33 -2.69 -13.54
N GLY A 308 2.42 -3.67 -13.41
CA GLY A 308 1.13 -3.52 -12.74
C GLY A 308 1.26 -3.01 -11.31
N PHE A 309 2.04 -3.72 -10.50
CA PHE A 309 2.34 -3.38 -9.10
C PHE A 309 2.93 -1.97 -8.98
N SER A 310 3.98 -1.69 -9.76
CA SER A 310 4.74 -0.45 -9.64
C SER A 310 3.94 0.77 -10.10
N GLY A 311 3.28 0.68 -11.25
CA GLY A 311 2.47 1.78 -11.80
C GLY A 311 1.26 2.11 -10.94
N MET A 312 0.61 1.11 -10.33
CA MET A 312 -0.54 1.33 -9.45
C MET A 312 -0.14 2.00 -8.13
N LEU A 313 1.00 1.63 -7.54
CA LEU A 313 1.53 2.30 -6.36
C LEU A 313 1.96 3.74 -6.69
N ALA A 314 2.72 3.93 -7.76
CA ALA A 314 3.21 5.24 -8.16
C ALA A 314 2.06 6.23 -8.45
N SER A 315 1.01 5.79 -9.16
CA SER A 315 -0.14 6.63 -9.51
C SER A 315 -1.08 6.93 -8.35
N SER A 316 -1.38 5.95 -7.48
CA SER A 316 -2.32 6.16 -6.37
C SER A 316 -1.71 6.90 -5.18
N MET A 317 -0.40 6.70 -4.95
CA MET A 317 0.31 7.19 -3.76
C MET A 317 1.36 8.24 -4.03
N ASN A 318 1.70 8.49 -5.30
CA ASN A 318 2.68 9.49 -5.72
C ASN A 318 4.09 9.22 -5.17
N VAL A 319 4.49 7.94 -5.20
CA VAL A 319 5.79 7.43 -4.75
C VAL A 319 6.50 6.65 -5.87
N PRO A 320 6.82 7.28 -7.02
CA PRO A 320 7.39 6.58 -8.18
C PRO A 320 8.74 5.92 -7.88
N LEU A 321 9.64 6.57 -7.14
CA LEU A 321 10.97 6.01 -6.88
C LEU A 321 10.87 4.79 -5.96
N ALA A 322 10.11 4.90 -4.88
CA ALA A 322 9.86 3.79 -3.98
C ALA A 322 9.15 2.65 -4.70
N ALA A 323 8.11 2.94 -5.48
CA ALA A 323 7.38 1.91 -6.22
C ALA A 323 8.29 1.15 -7.18
N ALA A 324 9.15 1.84 -7.93
CA ALA A 324 10.11 1.20 -8.84
C ALA A 324 11.09 0.31 -8.07
N VAL A 325 11.74 0.85 -7.04
CA VAL A 325 12.77 0.15 -6.26
C VAL A 325 12.20 -1.03 -5.48
N MET A 326 11.04 -0.85 -4.83
CA MET A 326 10.35 -1.95 -4.14
C MET A 326 10.03 -3.10 -5.10
N THR A 327 9.50 -2.77 -6.28
CA THR A 327 9.18 -3.79 -7.28
C THR A 327 10.44 -4.52 -7.73
N THR A 328 11.55 -3.82 -7.93
CA THR A 328 12.83 -4.48 -8.26
C THR A 328 13.38 -5.36 -7.17
N GLU A 329 13.20 -5.00 -5.90
CA GLU A 329 13.65 -5.83 -4.78
C GLU A 329 12.74 -7.06 -4.58
N ILE A 330 11.45 -6.96 -4.94
CA ILE A 330 10.48 -8.07 -4.86
C ILE A 330 10.63 -9.04 -6.05
N PHE A 331 10.58 -8.52 -7.27
CA PHE A 331 10.59 -9.33 -8.49
C PHE A 331 12.01 -9.62 -8.99
N GLY A 332 13.01 -8.82 -8.60
CA GLY A 332 14.39 -8.95 -9.05
C GLY A 332 14.79 -7.90 -10.09
N LEU A 333 16.10 -7.74 -10.27
CA LEU A 333 16.71 -6.70 -11.13
C LEU A 333 16.28 -6.80 -12.61
N GLN A 334 15.96 -8.00 -13.09
CA GLN A 334 15.52 -8.27 -14.46
C GLN A 334 14.20 -7.56 -14.80
N TYR A 335 13.39 -7.23 -13.79
CA TYR A 335 12.11 -6.54 -13.94
C TYR A 335 12.20 -5.04 -13.60
N SER A 336 13.40 -4.49 -13.49
CA SER A 336 13.62 -3.06 -13.21
C SER A 336 13.14 -2.14 -14.31
N PHE A 337 13.32 -2.53 -15.57
CA PHE A 337 12.81 -1.77 -16.70
C PHE A 337 11.27 -1.64 -16.69
N PRO A 338 10.46 -2.73 -16.66
CA PRO A 338 9.01 -2.60 -16.62
C PRO A 338 8.51 -1.90 -15.35
N ALA A 339 9.15 -2.14 -14.20
CA ALA A 339 8.83 -1.45 -12.95
C ALA A 339 9.05 0.06 -13.05
N GLY A 340 10.24 0.49 -13.48
CA GLY A 340 10.57 1.91 -13.63
C GLY A 340 9.71 2.62 -14.67
N LEU A 341 9.47 1.98 -15.82
CA LEU A 341 8.61 2.49 -16.88
C LEU A 341 7.19 2.76 -16.35
N ALA A 342 6.58 1.77 -15.70
CA ALA A 342 5.22 1.88 -15.19
C ALA A 342 5.11 2.87 -14.03
N ALA A 343 6.11 2.90 -13.13
CA ALA A 343 6.16 3.87 -12.04
C ALA A 343 6.16 5.32 -12.56
N VAL A 344 7.02 5.63 -13.53
CA VAL A 344 7.14 6.97 -14.09
C VAL A 344 5.86 7.37 -14.82
N ILE A 345 5.35 6.52 -15.72
CA ILE A 345 4.14 6.85 -16.50
C ILE A 345 2.92 6.97 -15.58
N GLY A 346 2.73 6.04 -14.65
CA GLY A 346 1.65 6.08 -13.68
C GLY A 346 1.68 7.34 -12.82
N PHE A 347 2.88 7.74 -12.35
CA PHE A 347 3.08 8.99 -11.64
C PHE A 347 2.74 10.22 -12.49
N GLN A 348 3.17 10.28 -13.76
CA GLN A 348 2.89 11.45 -14.62
C GLN A 348 1.39 11.64 -14.86
N ILE A 349 0.62 10.55 -14.99
CA ILE A 349 -0.83 10.62 -15.17
C ILE A 349 -1.53 11.20 -13.93
N MET A 350 -1.10 10.81 -12.73
CA MET A 350 -1.77 11.17 -11.46
C MET A 350 -0.98 12.12 -10.56
N ARG A 351 -0.01 12.86 -11.11
CA ARG A 351 0.96 13.68 -10.36
C ARG A 351 0.35 14.64 -9.34
N HIS A 352 -0.81 15.21 -9.65
CA HIS A 352 -1.43 16.29 -8.87
C HIS A 352 -2.41 15.83 -7.79
N SER A 353 -2.79 14.56 -7.76
CA SER A 353 -3.83 14.08 -6.85
C SER A 353 -3.47 12.71 -6.30
N THR A 354 -3.43 12.61 -4.97
CA THR A 354 -3.09 11.36 -4.29
C THR A 354 -4.24 10.89 -3.42
N ILE A 355 -4.34 9.58 -3.18
CA ILE A 355 -5.33 9.04 -2.25
C ILE A 355 -5.15 9.62 -0.83
N TYR A 356 -3.92 9.99 -0.46
CA TYR A 356 -3.62 10.57 0.84
C TYR A 356 -4.14 12.00 0.99
N ASP A 357 -4.15 12.82 -0.07
CA ASP A 357 -4.71 14.17 -0.03
C ASP A 357 -6.22 14.12 0.30
N TYR A 358 -6.96 13.18 -0.32
CA TYR A 358 -8.37 12.96 0.00
C TYR A 358 -8.58 12.31 1.37
N ALA A 359 -7.68 11.42 1.80
CA ALA A 359 -7.76 10.82 3.12
C ALA A 359 -7.50 11.85 4.24
N LEU A 360 -6.59 12.79 4.02
CA LEU A 360 -6.37 13.95 4.88
C LEU A 360 -7.64 14.83 4.97
N ALA A 361 -8.21 15.22 3.83
CA ALA A 361 -9.45 16.00 3.78
C ALA A 361 -10.63 15.28 4.45
N GLY A 362 -10.79 13.99 4.18
CA GLY A 362 -11.81 13.13 4.77
C GLY A 362 -11.66 12.94 6.28
N ALA A 363 -10.43 12.97 6.79
CA ALA A 363 -10.14 12.95 8.22
C ALA A 363 -10.24 14.34 8.89
N GLY A 364 -10.51 15.42 8.14
CA GLY A 364 -10.53 16.79 8.67
C GLY A 364 -9.14 17.33 9.00
N LEU A 365 -8.11 16.75 8.40
CA LEU A 365 -6.71 17.10 8.58
C LEU A 365 -6.28 17.94 7.37
N THR A 366 -6.59 19.23 7.34
CA THR A 366 -6.05 20.11 6.30
C THR A 366 -4.56 20.36 6.57
N LEU A 367 -3.75 20.19 5.53
CA LEU A 367 -2.40 20.73 5.50
C LEU A 367 -2.55 22.11 4.87
N ASP A 368 -2.28 23.18 5.63
CA ASP A 368 -2.11 24.49 5.01
C ASP A 368 -0.97 24.37 3.99
N LYS A 369 -1.27 24.76 2.75
CA LYS A 369 -0.42 24.53 1.58
C LYS A 369 0.88 25.30 1.66
#